data_AF-A0A938F020-F1
#
_entry.id   AF-A0A938F020-F1
#
_cell.length_a   1.000
_cell.length_b   1.000
_cell.length_c   1.000
_cell.angle_alpha   90.00
_cell.angle_beta   90.00
_cell.angle_gamma   90.00
#
_symmetry.space_group_name_H-M   'P 1'
#
loop_
_entity.id
_entity.type
_entity.pdbx_description
1 polymer ?
#
loop_
_entity_poly.entity_id
_entity_poly.type
_entity_poly.pdbx_seq_one_letter_code
_entity_poly.pdbx_strand_id
1 'polypeptide(L)'
;MKKIINKPDDVVFEMLEGLVLANKDKIGLIAEKRIVYRKDPYLNKVAVVSGSGSGHEPDQAFYVGKGMLDAACAGPVFAAPTLDAIVDAARIVDRGRGVLFLVKNYTGDRANFEMASEMLEFEGGPIVDTVIINDDVAVKDSTFTAGRRGVAGAMFVYKIVGAKSEEEGVNIQSLKRLAVEVNENVRSMGFALKSCTTPAKGSPTFELGGDEIELGVGLHGEPGRERIKYRP
;
A
#
# COMPACT_ATOMS: atom_id res chain seq x y z
N MET A 1 -22.01 -5.38 -16.06
CA MET A 1 -20.92 -4.75 -15.30
C MET A 1 -21.12 -3.23 -15.33
N LYS A 2 -21.26 -2.55 -14.19
CA LYS A 2 -21.38 -1.08 -14.11
C LYS A 2 -20.02 -0.47 -13.72
N LYS A 3 -19.07 -0.42 -14.65
CA LYS A 3 -17.73 0.14 -14.46
C LYS A 3 -17.39 1.07 -15.62
N ILE A 4 -16.79 2.22 -15.33
CA ILE A 4 -16.25 3.15 -16.33
C ILE A 4 -14.77 2.80 -16.48
N ILE A 5 -14.47 1.92 -17.42
CA ILE A 5 -13.13 1.43 -17.75
C ILE A 5 -13.05 1.18 -19.25
N ASN A 6 -11.84 1.22 -19.82
CA ASN A 6 -11.60 0.72 -21.16
C ASN A 6 -11.40 -0.80 -21.10
N LYS A 7 -10.15 -1.28 -21.20
CA LYS A 7 -9.83 -2.70 -21.05
C LYS A 7 -9.53 -3.03 -19.57
N PRO A 8 -10.02 -4.16 -19.05
CA PRO A 8 -9.74 -4.57 -17.67
C PRO A 8 -8.26 -4.62 -17.31
N ASP A 9 -7.39 -5.01 -18.25
CA ASP A 9 -5.95 -5.13 -18.03
C ASP A 9 -5.25 -3.77 -17.96
N ASP A 10 -5.81 -2.76 -18.63
CA ASP A 10 -5.23 -1.41 -18.71
C ASP A 10 -5.68 -0.52 -17.53
N VAL A 11 -6.65 -0.97 -16.72
CA VAL A 11 -7.32 -0.13 -15.70
C VAL A 11 -6.37 0.55 -14.72
N VAL A 12 -5.33 -0.16 -14.26
CA VAL A 12 -4.36 0.39 -13.30
C VAL A 12 -3.47 1.41 -14.00
N PHE A 13 -3.00 1.08 -15.22
CA PHE A 13 -2.14 1.96 -16.00
C PHE A 13 -2.86 3.27 -16.34
N GLU A 14 -4.04 3.21 -16.96
CA GLU A 14 -4.82 4.38 -17.36
C GLU A 14 -5.19 5.28 -16.16
N MET A 15 -5.49 4.66 -15.01
CA MET A 15 -5.75 5.39 -13.77
C MET A 15 -4.51 6.16 -13.29
N LEU A 16 -3.33 5.55 -13.30
CA LEU A 16 -2.09 6.20 -12.88
C LEU A 16 -1.68 7.31 -13.86
N GLU A 17 -1.89 7.11 -15.17
CA GLU A 17 -1.71 8.18 -16.15
C GLU A 17 -2.62 9.37 -15.84
N GLY A 18 -3.91 9.12 -15.57
CA GLY A 18 -4.86 10.15 -15.16
C GLY A 18 -4.45 10.88 -13.88
N LEU A 19 -3.96 10.14 -12.88
CA LEU A 19 -3.44 10.69 -11.62
C LEU A 19 -2.27 11.66 -11.88
N VAL A 20 -1.30 11.26 -12.70
CA VAL A 20 -0.15 12.12 -13.04
C VAL A 20 -0.55 13.31 -13.89
N LEU A 21 -1.44 13.14 -14.88
CA LEU A 21 -1.95 14.25 -15.68
C LEU A 21 -2.64 15.32 -14.83
N ALA A 22 -3.40 14.91 -13.80
CA ALA A 22 -4.04 15.82 -12.85
C ALA A 22 -3.04 16.52 -11.91
N ASN A 23 -1.81 16.02 -11.77
CA ASN A 23 -0.81 16.46 -10.79
C ASN A 23 0.59 16.64 -11.42
N LYS A 24 0.64 17.03 -12.70
CA LYS A 24 1.85 16.97 -13.55
C LYS A 24 3.09 17.63 -12.97
N ASP A 25 2.95 18.67 -12.15
CA ASP A 25 4.07 19.43 -11.58
C ASP A 25 4.57 18.82 -10.26
N LYS A 26 3.84 17.87 -9.67
CA LYS A 26 4.10 17.32 -8.33
C LYS A 26 4.61 15.87 -8.36
N ILE A 27 4.08 15.05 -9.26
CA ILE A 27 4.40 13.62 -9.33
C ILE A 27 4.75 13.18 -10.76
N GLY A 28 5.49 12.09 -10.87
CA GLY A 28 5.81 11.38 -12.12
C GLY A 28 5.38 9.92 -12.05
N LEU A 29 5.40 9.26 -13.20
CA LEU A 29 5.06 7.85 -13.38
C LEU A 29 6.15 7.17 -14.21
N ILE A 30 6.66 6.04 -13.72
CA ILE A 30 7.35 5.05 -14.55
C ILE A 30 6.28 4.05 -14.99
N ALA A 31 5.78 4.25 -16.21
CA ALA A 31 4.58 3.61 -16.72
C ALA A 31 4.69 2.08 -16.73
N GLU A 32 5.81 1.56 -17.24
CA GLU A 32 6.07 0.15 -17.46
C GLU A 32 6.09 -0.65 -16.14
N LYS A 33 6.46 0.03 -15.05
CA LYS A 33 6.58 -0.56 -13.70
C LYS A 33 5.49 -0.09 -12.73
N ARG A 34 4.59 0.81 -13.16
CA ARG A 34 3.52 1.41 -12.34
C ARG A 34 4.04 2.02 -11.04
N ILE A 35 5.14 2.76 -11.14
CA ILE A 35 5.75 3.46 -10.00
C ILE A 35 5.35 4.93 -10.08
N VAL A 36 4.62 5.41 -9.07
CA VAL A 36 4.38 6.84 -8.89
C VAL A 36 5.39 7.39 -7.91
N TYR A 37 6.02 8.53 -8.24
CA TYR A 37 7.03 9.16 -7.40
C TYR A 37 6.87 10.67 -7.38
N ARG A 38 7.29 11.32 -6.30
CA ARG A 38 7.27 12.79 -6.21
C ARG A 38 8.41 13.41 -7.02
N LYS A 39 8.16 14.57 -7.64
CA LYS A 39 9.15 15.31 -8.44
C LYS A 39 10.02 16.26 -7.64
N ASP A 40 9.62 16.58 -6.42
CA ASP A 40 10.28 17.55 -5.53
C ASP A 40 10.92 16.91 -4.27
N PRO A 41 11.70 15.82 -4.38
CA PRO A 41 12.22 15.14 -3.20
C PRO A 41 13.18 16.05 -2.44
N TYR A 42 12.96 16.15 -1.12
CA TYR A 42 13.88 16.85 -0.22
C TYR A 42 15.23 16.13 -0.18
N LEU A 43 16.33 16.88 -0.26
CA LEU A 43 17.68 16.30 -0.21
C LEU A 43 18.01 15.89 1.23
N ASN A 44 18.87 14.89 1.40
CA ASN A 44 19.38 14.44 2.70
C ASN A 44 18.31 13.96 3.70
N LYS A 45 17.20 13.39 3.22
CA LYS A 45 16.23 12.67 4.06
C LYS A 45 16.14 11.18 3.75
N VAL A 46 15.65 10.42 4.73
CA VAL A 46 15.22 9.03 4.54
C VAL A 46 13.97 9.05 3.64
N ALA A 47 14.00 8.29 2.55
CA ALA A 47 12.83 8.18 1.68
C ALA A 47 11.81 7.20 2.25
N VAL A 48 10.52 7.45 2.04
CA VAL A 48 9.43 6.56 2.46
C VAL A 48 8.76 5.96 1.23
N VAL A 49 8.80 4.63 1.12
CA VAL A 49 8.22 3.90 -0.01
C VAL A 49 7.20 2.89 0.49
N SER A 50 6.13 2.74 -0.27
CA SER A 50 5.13 1.69 -0.05
C SER A 50 4.70 1.06 -1.37
N GLY A 51 3.95 -0.02 -1.30
CA GLY A 51 3.35 -0.67 -2.47
C GLY A 51 2.35 -1.74 -2.05
N SER A 52 1.33 -1.95 -2.87
CA SER A 52 0.38 -3.07 -2.76
C SER A 52 -0.35 -3.26 -4.08
N GLY A 53 -1.25 -4.24 -4.14
CA GLY A 53 -2.21 -4.31 -5.25
C GLY A 53 -3.12 -3.08 -5.32
N SER A 54 -3.51 -2.71 -6.54
CA SER A 54 -4.48 -1.65 -6.82
C SER A 54 -5.91 -2.06 -6.46
N GLY A 55 -6.83 -1.10 -6.53
CA GLY A 55 -8.24 -1.28 -6.16
C GLY A 55 -8.60 -0.75 -4.77
N HIS A 56 -7.66 -0.08 -4.12
CA HIS A 56 -7.79 0.54 -2.79
C HIS A 56 -7.63 2.05 -2.84
N GLU A 57 -7.73 2.66 -4.03
CA GLU A 57 -7.47 4.08 -4.22
C GLU A 57 -8.36 4.93 -3.29
N PRO A 58 -7.79 5.94 -2.60
CA PRO A 58 -6.48 6.57 -2.84
C PRO A 58 -5.23 5.81 -2.37
N ASP A 59 -5.36 4.71 -1.62
CA ASP A 59 -4.22 3.93 -1.15
C ASP A 59 -3.53 3.18 -2.32
N GLN A 60 -2.23 3.32 -2.61
CA GLN A 60 -1.20 4.18 -1.99
C GLN A 60 -0.70 5.27 -2.95
N ALA A 61 -0.84 5.08 -4.26
CA ALA A 61 -0.26 5.96 -5.27
C ALA A 61 -0.70 7.42 -5.13
N PHE A 62 -1.90 7.67 -4.61
CA PHE A 62 -2.42 9.03 -4.42
C PHE A 62 -1.87 9.70 -3.16
N TYR A 63 -1.21 8.95 -2.28
CA TYR A 63 -0.50 9.46 -1.10
C TYR A 63 0.98 9.81 -1.38
N VAL A 64 1.42 9.75 -2.63
CA VAL A 64 2.76 10.19 -3.02
C VAL A 64 2.82 11.73 -3.03
N GLY A 65 3.69 12.28 -2.18
CA GLY A 65 3.86 13.72 -2.04
C GLY A 65 4.54 14.10 -0.72
N LYS A 66 4.89 15.39 -0.62
CA LYS A 66 5.59 15.96 0.54
C LYS A 66 4.88 15.63 1.86
N GLY A 67 5.62 15.07 2.81
CA GLY A 67 5.11 14.71 4.13
C GLY A 67 4.24 13.46 4.18
N MET A 68 4.28 12.63 3.12
CA MET A 68 3.70 11.28 3.05
C MET A 68 4.70 10.32 2.37
N LEU A 69 4.35 9.70 1.23
CA LEU A 69 5.21 8.76 0.52
C LEU A 69 6.06 9.49 -0.54
N ASP A 70 7.31 9.08 -0.71
CA ASP A 70 8.18 9.57 -1.79
C ASP A 70 7.97 8.80 -3.09
N ALA A 71 7.63 7.52 -2.99
CA ALA A 71 7.12 6.71 -4.09
C ALA A 71 6.16 5.62 -3.62
N ALA A 72 5.32 5.15 -4.56
CA ALA A 72 4.44 4.02 -4.37
C ALA A 72 4.45 3.10 -5.59
N CYS A 73 4.50 1.79 -5.36
CA CYS A 73 4.41 0.77 -6.40
C CYS A 73 3.00 0.20 -6.48
N ALA A 74 2.32 0.37 -7.60
CA ALA A 74 0.98 -0.16 -7.81
C ALA A 74 1.04 -1.51 -8.53
N GLY A 75 0.67 -2.59 -7.83
CA GLY A 75 0.48 -3.90 -8.43
C GLY A 75 -0.83 -4.01 -9.22
N PRO A 76 -1.11 -5.17 -9.84
CA PRO A 76 -2.44 -5.43 -10.43
C PRO A 76 -3.55 -5.30 -9.37
N VAL A 77 -4.81 -5.26 -9.79
CA VAL A 77 -5.94 -5.21 -8.85
C VAL A 77 -5.87 -6.41 -7.90
N PHE A 78 -5.70 -6.12 -6.60
CA PHE A 78 -5.56 -7.10 -5.51
C PHE A 78 -4.36 -8.06 -5.60
N ALA A 79 -3.29 -7.69 -6.32
CA ALA A 79 -2.05 -8.46 -6.36
C ALA A 79 -0.83 -7.56 -6.14
N ALA A 80 0.16 -8.05 -5.39
CA ALA A 80 1.36 -7.29 -5.03
C ALA A 80 2.10 -6.70 -6.26
N PRO A 81 2.79 -5.55 -6.11
CA PRO A 81 3.71 -5.05 -7.13
C PRO A 81 4.86 -6.03 -7.35
N THR A 82 5.50 -5.97 -8.52
CA THR A 82 6.63 -6.84 -8.85
C THR A 82 7.89 -6.44 -8.09
N LEU A 83 8.78 -7.41 -7.85
CA LEU A 83 10.07 -7.22 -7.18
C LEU A 83 10.88 -6.07 -7.82
N ASP A 84 11.00 -6.09 -9.14
CA ASP A 84 11.78 -5.11 -9.91
C ASP A 84 11.18 -3.69 -9.86
N ALA A 85 9.87 -3.56 -9.64
CA ALA A 85 9.23 -2.27 -9.43
C ALA A 85 9.59 -1.69 -8.05
N ILE A 86 9.60 -2.53 -7.00
CA ILE A 86 9.96 -2.11 -5.63
C ILE A 86 11.43 -1.68 -5.57
N VAL A 87 12.32 -2.49 -6.16
CA VAL A 87 13.76 -2.20 -6.24
C VAL A 87 14.01 -0.88 -6.96
N ASP A 88 13.38 -0.66 -8.11
CA ASP A 88 13.54 0.59 -8.86
C ASP A 88 12.94 1.78 -8.12
N ALA A 89 11.78 1.62 -7.48
CA ALA A 89 11.16 2.65 -6.67
C ALA A 89 12.11 3.12 -5.56
N ALA A 90 12.75 2.19 -4.84
CA ALA A 90 13.74 2.52 -3.81
C ALA A 90 14.94 3.29 -4.38
N ARG A 91 15.48 2.84 -5.51
CA ARG A 91 16.62 3.49 -6.18
C ARG A 91 16.31 4.92 -6.63
N ILE A 92 15.14 5.14 -7.23
CA ILE A 92 14.81 6.47 -7.77
C ILE A 92 14.58 7.50 -6.66
N VAL A 93 14.19 7.08 -5.46
CA VAL A 93 13.92 7.99 -4.33
C VAL A 93 15.04 8.06 -3.30
N ASP A 94 16.02 7.14 -3.31
CA ASP A 94 17.13 7.22 -2.37
C ASP A 94 17.96 8.50 -2.58
N ARG A 95 18.27 9.18 -1.47
CA ARG A 95 19.05 10.43 -1.44
C ARG A 95 20.24 10.30 -0.48
N GLY A 96 20.77 9.08 -0.32
CA GLY A 96 21.95 8.80 0.50
C GLY A 96 21.67 8.68 2.00
N ARG A 97 20.40 8.56 2.40
CA ARG A 97 19.98 8.36 3.80
C ARG A 97 19.14 7.10 4.01
N GLY A 98 18.98 6.30 2.96
CA GLY A 98 18.25 5.04 2.99
C GLY A 98 16.75 5.21 2.72
N VAL A 99 16.07 4.07 2.64
CA VAL A 99 14.66 3.95 2.27
C VAL A 99 13.93 3.13 3.33
N LEU A 100 12.86 3.69 3.88
CA LEU A 100 11.96 2.97 4.78
C LEU A 100 10.78 2.42 3.98
N PHE A 101 10.66 1.10 3.93
CA PHE A 101 9.50 0.41 3.39
C PHE A 101 8.41 0.30 4.45
N LEU A 102 7.21 0.79 4.12
CA LEU A 102 6.00 0.63 4.91
C LEU A 102 5.08 -0.36 4.21
N VAL A 103 4.91 -1.57 4.74
CA VAL A 103 4.30 -2.70 4.01
C VAL A 103 3.07 -3.20 4.76
N LYS A 104 1.92 -3.30 4.09
CA LYS A 104 0.72 -3.90 4.70
C LYS A 104 0.95 -5.41 4.89
N ASN A 105 0.45 -5.99 5.98
CA ASN A 105 0.66 -7.41 6.27
C ASN A 105 -0.21 -8.31 5.36
N TYR A 106 0.27 -8.53 4.14
CA TYR A 106 -0.22 -9.52 3.19
C TYR A 106 0.96 -10.34 2.68
N THR A 107 0.75 -11.64 2.47
CA THR A 107 1.83 -12.58 2.13
C THR A 107 2.58 -12.16 0.86
N GLY A 108 1.85 -11.77 -0.19
CA GLY A 108 2.47 -11.33 -1.46
C GLY A 108 3.26 -10.03 -1.31
N ASP A 109 2.70 -9.05 -0.61
CA ASP A 109 3.37 -7.78 -0.36
C ASP A 109 4.64 -8.01 0.47
N ARG A 110 4.55 -8.77 1.57
CA ARG A 110 5.69 -9.09 2.43
C ARG A 110 6.81 -9.80 1.68
N ALA A 111 6.49 -10.87 0.96
CA ALA A 111 7.48 -11.62 0.22
C ALA A 111 8.22 -10.74 -0.80
N ASN A 112 7.49 -9.92 -1.56
CA ASN A 112 8.11 -9.08 -2.59
C ASN A 112 8.96 -7.96 -2.00
N PHE A 113 8.52 -7.32 -0.91
CA PHE A 113 9.31 -6.28 -0.24
C PHE A 113 10.52 -6.83 0.53
N GLU A 114 10.42 -8.04 1.08
CA GLU A 114 11.54 -8.75 1.70
C GLU A 114 12.60 -9.11 0.66
N MET A 115 12.20 -9.75 -0.44
CA MET A 115 13.10 -10.03 -1.57
C MET A 115 13.72 -8.75 -2.16
N ALA A 116 12.98 -7.65 -2.21
CA ALA A 116 13.51 -6.36 -2.68
C ALA A 116 14.59 -5.82 -1.73
N SER A 117 14.39 -5.97 -0.42
CA SER A 117 15.37 -5.56 0.59
C SER A 117 16.66 -6.37 0.45
N GLU A 118 16.55 -7.70 0.32
CA GLU A 118 17.69 -8.60 0.12
C GLU A 118 18.44 -8.31 -1.19
N MET A 119 17.71 -8.06 -2.28
CA MET A 119 18.31 -7.73 -3.58
C MET A 119 19.06 -6.39 -3.53
N LEU A 120 18.49 -5.36 -2.89
CA LEU A 120 19.13 -4.07 -2.72
C LEU A 120 20.39 -4.18 -1.86
N GLU A 121 20.39 -5.00 -0.81
CA GLU A 121 21.57 -5.27 0.01
C GLU A 121 22.67 -5.99 -0.79
N PHE A 122 22.30 -7.07 -1.49
CA PHE A 122 23.24 -7.87 -2.29
C PHE A 122 23.92 -7.05 -3.39
N GLU A 123 23.18 -6.14 -4.03
CA GLU A 123 23.67 -5.30 -5.12
C GLU A 123 24.41 -4.03 -4.64
N GLY A 124 24.58 -3.85 -3.33
CA GLY A 124 25.21 -2.63 -2.76
C GLY A 124 24.38 -1.37 -3.00
N GLY A 125 23.07 -1.51 -3.05
CA GLY A 125 22.10 -0.43 -3.24
C GLY A 125 21.83 0.38 -1.96
N PRO A 126 20.74 1.16 -1.96
CA PRO A 126 20.28 1.92 -0.80
C PRO A 126 20.15 1.06 0.46
N ILE A 127 20.49 1.63 1.62
CA ILE A 127 20.17 1.04 2.92
C ILE A 127 18.64 1.00 3.06
N VAL A 128 18.09 -0.18 3.33
CA VAL A 128 16.65 -0.38 3.49
C VAL A 128 16.33 -0.85 4.90
N ASP A 129 15.21 -0.35 5.44
CA ASP A 129 14.54 -0.94 6.59
C ASP A 129 13.06 -1.12 6.26
N THR A 130 12.42 -2.10 6.90
CA THR A 130 11.01 -2.42 6.64
C THR A 130 10.19 -2.40 7.92
N VAL A 131 8.97 -1.86 7.85
CA VAL A 131 7.94 -1.95 8.90
C VAL A 131 6.67 -2.56 8.32
N ILE A 132 6.21 -3.63 8.97
CA ILE A 132 4.97 -4.32 8.64
C ILE A 132 3.81 -3.69 9.41
N ILE A 133 2.77 -3.28 8.69
CA ILE A 133 1.55 -2.67 9.21
C ILE A 133 0.48 -3.75 9.36
N ASN A 134 -0.09 -3.89 10.55
CA ASN A 134 -0.98 -4.99 10.93
C ASN A 134 -2.08 -4.56 11.91
N ASP A 135 -2.77 -3.48 11.58
CA ASP A 135 -3.75 -2.79 12.42
C ASP A 135 -5.12 -3.48 12.51
N ASP A 136 -5.44 -4.42 11.61
CA ASP A 136 -6.75 -5.08 11.59
C ASP A 136 -6.96 -6.04 12.78
N VAL A 137 -7.95 -5.75 13.63
CA VAL A 137 -8.27 -6.57 14.81
C VAL A 137 -9.30 -7.66 14.55
N ALA A 138 -9.86 -7.75 13.33
CA ALA A 138 -10.94 -8.68 13.04
C ALA A 138 -10.51 -10.15 13.12
N VAL A 139 -9.32 -10.47 12.57
CA VAL A 139 -8.81 -11.84 12.43
C VAL A 139 -7.33 -11.90 12.74
N LYS A 140 -6.86 -13.05 13.26
CA LYS A 140 -5.43 -13.30 13.52
C LYS A 140 -4.72 -13.96 12.34
N ASP A 141 -5.40 -14.73 11.51
CA ASP A 141 -4.87 -15.31 10.28
C ASP A 141 -5.99 -15.25 9.22
N SER A 142 -5.63 -15.07 7.94
CA SER A 142 -6.60 -14.91 6.84
C SER A 142 -6.08 -15.55 5.55
N THR A 143 -6.91 -15.60 4.51
CA THR A 143 -6.61 -16.26 3.22
C THR A 143 -5.26 -15.85 2.62
N PHE A 144 -4.87 -14.59 2.79
CA PHE A 144 -3.64 -14.02 2.23
C PHE A 144 -2.69 -13.45 3.30
N THR A 145 -2.86 -13.82 4.57
CA THR A 145 -2.08 -13.22 5.67
C THR A 145 -1.83 -14.22 6.81
N ALA A 146 -0.57 -14.31 7.24
CA ALA A 146 -0.20 -14.80 8.57
C ALA A 146 -0.09 -13.63 9.55
N GLY A 147 -0.84 -13.67 10.65
CA GLY A 147 -1.01 -12.52 11.55
C GLY A 147 -2.16 -11.58 11.14
N ARG A 148 -2.32 -10.48 11.87
CA ARG A 148 -3.34 -9.46 11.60
C ARG A 148 -3.10 -8.78 10.25
N ARG A 149 -4.15 -8.52 9.47
CA ARG A 149 -4.04 -7.79 8.19
C ARG A 149 -3.64 -6.33 8.42
N GLY A 150 -3.03 -5.70 7.42
CA GLY A 150 -2.86 -4.24 7.39
C GLY A 150 -3.95 -3.61 6.54
N VAL A 151 -4.74 -2.69 7.11
CA VAL A 151 -5.91 -2.08 6.44
C VAL A 151 -5.83 -0.54 6.51
N ALA A 152 -6.97 0.16 6.61
CA ALA A 152 -7.06 1.61 6.54
C ALA A 152 -6.18 2.37 7.56
N GLY A 153 -5.83 1.77 8.69
CA GLY A 153 -4.96 2.38 9.69
C GLY A 153 -3.53 2.64 9.18
N ALA A 154 -3.12 1.97 8.11
CA ALA A 154 -1.85 2.21 7.44
C ALA A 154 -1.66 3.68 7.00
N MET A 155 -2.75 4.38 6.68
CA MET A 155 -2.72 5.80 6.32
C MET A 155 -2.10 6.67 7.42
N PHE A 156 -2.36 6.37 8.70
CA PHE A 156 -1.76 7.11 9.81
C PHE A 156 -0.25 6.90 9.88
N VAL A 157 0.22 5.68 9.61
CA VAL A 157 1.66 5.38 9.52
C VAL A 157 2.27 6.18 8.37
N TYR A 158 1.68 6.14 7.17
CA TYR A 158 2.18 6.91 6.01
C TYR A 158 2.25 8.42 6.31
N LYS A 159 1.23 8.99 6.96
CA LYS A 159 1.15 10.42 7.22
C LYS A 159 2.12 10.89 8.30
N ILE A 160 2.23 10.16 9.41
CA ILE A 160 3.05 10.55 10.57
C ILE A 160 4.53 10.33 10.24
N VAL A 161 4.85 9.16 9.70
CA VAL A 161 6.22 8.80 9.29
C VAL A 161 6.68 9.68 8.14
N GLY A 162 5.83 9.87 7.12
CA GLY A 162 6.11 10.77 6.01
C GLY A 162 6.40 12.20 6.47
N ALA A 163 5.60 12.75 7.39
CA ALA A 163 5.85 14.07 7.96
C ALA A 163 7.20 14.14 8.69
N LYS A 164 7.48 13.15 9.55
CA LYS A 164 8.74 13.10 10.28
C LYS A 164 9.95 13.00 9.34
N SER A 165 9.81 12.28 8.23
CA SER A 165 10.88 12.14 7.23
C SER A 165 11.32 13.48 6.63
N GLU A 166 10.45 14.50 6.62
CA GLU A 166 10.77 15.82 6.06
C GLU A 166 11.64 16.67 7.00
N GLU A 167 11.88 16.23 8.25
CA GLU A 167 12.70 16.96 9.20
C GLU A 167 14.20 16.69 9.00
N GLU A 168 15.01 17.73 9.17
CA GLU A 168 16.47 17.62 9.11
C GLU A 168 17.04 16.67 10.18
N GLY A 169 18.07 15.92 9.81
CA GLY A 169 18.80 15.05 10.73
C GLY A 169 18.07 13.75 11.12
N VAL A 170 16.85 13.52 10.63
CA VAL A 170 16.14 12.25 10.82
C VAL A 170 16.93 11.11 10.18
N ASN A 171 17.10 10.03 10.93
CA ASN A 171 17.77 8.81 10.46
C ASN A 171 16.78 7.65 10.41
N ILE A 172 17.11 6.65 9.60
CA ILE A 172 16.21 5.53 9.29
C ILE A 172 15.79 4.76 10.55
N GLN A 173 16.67 4.63 11.54
CA GLN A 173 16.38 3.93 12.80
C GLN A 173 15.34 4.68 13.65
N SER A 174 15.44 6.01 13.74
CA SER A 174 14.43 6.82 14.42
C SER A 174 13.08 6.78 13.72
N LEU A 175 13.10 6.74 12.38
CA LEU A 175 11.89 6.71 11.57
C LEU A 175 11.18 5.36 11.65
N LYS A 176 11.95 4.26 11.63
CA LYS A 176 11.46 2.89 11.88
C LYS A 176 10.80 2.76 13.25
N ARG A 177 11.44 3.28 14.31
CA ARG A 177 10.86 3.25 15.67
C ARG A 177 9.52 3.98 15.72
N LEU A 178 9.43 5.17 15.13
CA LEU A 178 8.18 5.92 15.05
C LEU A 178 7.11 5.14 14.26
N ALA A 179 7.47 4.53 13.13
CA ALA A 179 6.53 3.73 12.34
C ALA A 179 5.99 2.53 13.13
N VAL A 180 6.83 1.84 13.89
CA VAL A 180 6.43 0.75 14.79
C VAL A 180 5.49 1.28 15.89
N GLU A 181 5.86 2.37 16.56
CA GLU A 181 5.05 2.99 17.63
C GLU A 181 3.65 3.38 17.13
N VAL A 182 3.57 4.01 15.95
CA VAL A 182 2.26 4.36 15.35
C VAL A 182 1.46 3.10 15.05
N ASN A 183 2.05 2.09 14.40
CA ASN A 183 1.36 0.84 14.08
C ASN A 183 0.86 0.11 15.36
N GLU A 184 1.65 0.12 16.43
CA GLU A 184 1.26 -0.46 17.71
C GLU A 184 0.07 0.26 18.37
N ASN A 185 -0.17 1.54 18.05
CA ASN A 185 -1.25 2.35 18.60
C ASN A 185 -2.48 2.49 17.67
N VAL A 186 -2.47 1.89 16.49
CA VAL A 186 -3.60 1.93 15.54
C VAL A 186 -4.33 0.58 15.51
N ARG A 187 -5.66 0.62 15.56
CA ARG A 187 -6.53 -0.56 15.47
C ARG A 187 -7.69 -0.26 14.54
N SER A 188 -7.97 -1.18 13.64
CA SER A 188 -9.04 -1.05 12.65
C SER A 188 -9.90 -2.30 12.60
N MET A 189 -11.19 -2.14 12.29
CA MET A 189 -12.09 -3.23 12.01
C MET A 189 -13.14 -2.77 10.99
N GLY A 190 -13.27 -3.49 9.89
CA GLY A 190 -14.24 -3.20 8.83
C GLY A 190 -15.45 -4.12 8.86
N PHE A 191 -16.45 -3.82 8.03
CA PHE A 191 -17.53 -4.74 7.68
C PHE A 191 -18.00 -4.45 6.24
N ALA A 192 -18.64 -5.42 5.59
CA ALA A 192 -19.23 -5.25 4.27
C ALA A 192 -20.74 -5.50 4.28
N LEU A 193 -21.48 -4.60 3.65
CA LEU A 193 -22.90 -4.78 3.30
C LEU A 193 -23.06 -5.49 1.95
N LYS A 194 -22.01 -5.46 1.11
CA LYS A 194 -21.95 -6.09 -0.21
C LYS A 194 -20.51 -6.35 -0.59
N SER A 195 -20.30 -7.33 -1.45
CA SER A 195 -19.00 -7.64 -2.02
C SER A 195 -18.58 -6.64 -3.10
N CYS A 196 -17.27 -6.49 -3.30
CA CYS A 196 -16.69 -5.77 -4.42
C CYS A 196 -16.66 -6.65 -5.69
N THR A 197 -16.50 -6.03 -6.86
CA THR A 197 -16.32 -6.73 -8.14
C THR A 197 -15.04 -6.21 -8.76
N THR A 198 -14.06 -7.09 -9.00
CA THR A 198 -12.84 -6.71 -9.71
C THR A 198 -13.12 -6.63 -11.22
N PRO A 199 -12.44 -5.75 -11.97
CA PRO A 199 -12.58 -5.69 -13.43
C PRO A 199 -12.33 -7.04 -14.12
N ALA A 200 -11.31 -7.78 -13.66
CA ALA A 200 -10.96 -9.08 -14.22
C ALA A 200 -12.00 -10.18 -13.93
N LYS A 201 -12.57 -10.23 -12.71
CA LYS A 201 -13.58 -11.25 -12.35
C LYS A 201 -14.94 -10.95 -12.97
N GLY A 202 -15.34 -9.68 -13.05
CA GLY A 202 -16.63 -9.25 -13.60
C GLY A 202 -17.87 -9.62 -12.78
N SER A 203 -17.71 -10.40 -11.71
CA SER A 203 -18.74 -10.76 -10.72
C SER A 203 -18.28 -10.47 -9.28
N PRO A 204 -19.19 -10.41 -8.29
CA PRO A 204 -18.84 -10.22 -6.88
C PRO A 204 -17.76 -11.22 -6.39
N THR A 205 -16.85 -10.77 -5.53
CA THR A 205 -15.81 -11.64 -4.94
C THR A 205 -16.41 -12.69 -3.99
N PHE A 206 -17.52 -12.34 -3.32
CA PHE A 206 -18.34 -13.21 -2.48
C PHE A 206 -19.81 -12.77 -2.53
N GLU A 207 -20.71 -13.58 -1.96
CA GLU A 207 -22.14 -13.27 -1.86
C GLU A 207 -22.59 -13.13 -0.40
N LEU A 208 -23.54 -12.22 -0.18
CA LEU A 208 -24.25 -12.00 1.08
C LEU A 208 -25.76 -11.95 0.80
N GLY A 209 -26.56 -12.47 1.73
CA GLY A 209 -28.01 -12.29 1.73
C GLY A 209 -28.43 -10.83 1.85
N GLY A 210 -29.68 -10.53 1.48
CA GLY A 210 -30.20 -9.15 1.51
C GLY A 210 -30.29 -8.52 2.90
N ASP A 211 -30.27 -9.34 3.96
CA ASP A 211 -30.22 -8.92 5.35
C ASP A 211 -28.91 -9.32 6.05
N GLU A 212 -27.85 -9.68 5.32
CA GLU A 212 -26.56 -10.10 5.89
C GLU A 212 -25.46 -9.05 5.75
N ILE A 213 -24.54 -9.04 6.71
CA ILE A 213 -23.27 -8.31 6.65
C ILE A 213 -22.10 -9.25 6.95
N GLU A 214 -20.94 -9.00 6.36
CA GLU A 214 -19.68 -9.68 6.69
C GLU A 214 -18.91 -8.81 7.70
N LEU A 215 -18.92 -9.21 8.98
CA LEU A 215 -18.22 -8.49 10.04
C LEU A 215 -16.73 -8.84 10.01
N GLY A 216 -15.87 -7.83 9.94
CA GLY A 216 -14.42 -8.03 9.90
C GLY A 216 -13.91 -8.46 8.53
N VAL A 217 -14.62 -8.15 7.44
CA VAL A 217 -14.16 -8.44 6.06
C VAL A 217 -12.78 -7.81 5.77
N GLY A 218 -11.96 -8.50 4.98
CA GLY A 218 -10.70 -7.93 4.48
C GLY A 218 -10.90 -7.01 3.28
N LEU A 219 -9.88 -6.19 2.97
CA LEU A 219 -9.93 -5.22 1.87
C LEU A 219 -9.92 -5.86 0.47
N HIS A 220 -9.55 -7.12 0.33
CA HIS A 220 -9.68 -7.89 -0.93
C HIS A 220 -10.96 -8.75 -0.98
N GLY A 221 -11.83 -8.63 0.03
CA GLY A 221 -13.02 -9.46 0.19
C GLY A 221 -12.75 -10.81 0.85
N GLU A 222 -11.64 -10.94 1.58
CA GLU A 222 -11.36 -12.10 2.41
C GLU A 222 -12.45 -12.26 3.48
N PRO A 223 -12.84 -13.51 3.82
CA PRO A 223 -13.77 -13.76 4.90
C PRO A 223 -13.39 -13.02 6.18
N GLY A 224 -14.42 -12.51 6.85
CA GLY A 224 -14.28 -11.86 8.13
C GLY A 224 -14.37 -12.85 9.27
N ARG A 225 -14.81 -12.34 10.42
CA ARG A 225 -15.01 -13.13 11.63
C ARG A 225 -16.29 -13.95 11.55
N GLU A 226 -17.37 -13.33 11.08
CA GLU A 226 -18.68 -13.94 10.98
C GLU A 226 -19.60 -13.15 10.04
N ARG A 227 -20.62 -13.84 9.55
CA ARG A 227 -21.77 -13.23 8.90
C ARG A 227 -22.91 -13.10 9.89
N ILE A 228 -23.47 -11.91 9.99
CA ILE A 228 -24.59 -11.62 10.89
C ILE A 228 -25.71 -10.92 10.15
N LYS A 229 -26.92 -10.97 10.71
CA LYS A 229 -28.02 -10.14 10.20
C LYS A 229 -27.72 -8.66 10.42
N TYR A 230 -27.97 -7.84 9.41
CA TYR A 230 -27.94 -6.39 9.51
C TYR A 230 -28.92 -5.92 10.59
N ARG A 231 -28.42 -5.10 11.51
CA ARG A 231 -29.20 -4.43 12.57
C ARG A 231 -28.67 -3.00 12.72
N PRO A 232 -29.54 -1.98 12.83
CA PRO A 232 -29.14 -0.60 13.15
C PRO A 232 -28.49 -0.47 14.53
#